data_AF-A0A4Q5HH92-F1
#
_entry.id   AF-A0A4Q5HH92-F1
#
_cell.length_a   1.000
_cell.length_b   1.000
_cell.length_c   1.000
_cell.angle_alpha   90.00
_cell.angle_beta   90.00
_cell.angle_gamma   90.00
#
_symmetry.space_group_name_H-M   'P 1'
#
loop_
_entity.id
_entity.type
_entity.pdbx_description
1 polymer ?
#
loop_
_entity_poly.entity_id
_entity_poly.type
_entity_poly.pdbx_seq_one_letter_code
_entity_poly.pdbx_strand_id
1 'polypeptide(L)'
;MFAENKSINMKTHRILTFACLILMASISYAQSETIIVGKKTDGTDLKAQCYTFPQRVETFSISDKGDYLCISFRETTKSGKYLKNKGEIGFYDTKSSQLLWKQPIDFNKSRVTCLSEGVLISEIGSKISLLSKETGAKKWEADLFPVYVDDSLGLVLGYNSPTSNKLRAVSLKFGNDLWENKIPHQYGWNEVLDLEHNKRLIVADALHKLDFMTGELLTYPGKPGAHDTKAALLQGLAAVAVGVAGGVATGGAYYYSYVPIANNTITGLTSNILSQDSLYYWADRQHISCMDTAFNVVWQTEFPDVKASRSQLFVQDGKLFMLNYGYGLREGASRKKYGRPFIACYNLLNGEEIFFNQLSVKKDMIEDALRTEDALYMLFDDGMAYQELMDSVVNIVPWDTKQRGKLEAILPGTFYAANKDTTAFQSLAYNGEHCLVYNDQGVIYEVDKDLNISKTYERERIYSPSIQLKDYLCIGNRGDYWFIHEMGMPVAHLQTDFKKGQVIGNKLLLLNYENQFLFIDLDEAIE
;
A
#
# COMPACT_ATOMS: atom_id res chain seq x y z
N MET A 1 -5.77 -64.93 -61.27
CA MET A 1 -5.15 -63.61 -61.05
C MET A 1 -5.71 -63.11 -59.72
N PHE A 2 -5.08 -63.47 -58.61
CA PHE A 2 -5.54 -63.16 -57.27
C PHE A 2 -4.85 -61.86 -56.80
N ALA A 3 -5.63 -60.83 -56.53
CA ALA A 3 -5.13 -59.59 -55.92
C ALA A 3 -5.24 -59.73 -54.39
N GLU A 4 -4.09 -59.70 -53.72
CA GLU A 4 -3.97 -59.74 -52.27
C GLU A 4 -4.55 -58.48 -51.62
N ASN A 5 -5.45 -58.72 -50.66
CA ASN A 5 -6.04 -57.71 -49.81
C ASN A 5 -4.99 -57.31 -48.74
N LYS A 6 -4.42 -56.11 -48.83
CA LYS A 6 -3.49 -55.59 -47.81
C LYS A 6 -4.25 -55.31 -46.51
N SER A 7 -4.08 -56.21 -45.54
CA SER A 7 -4.44 -56.02 -44.14
C SER A 7 -3.78 -54.75 -43.58
N ILE A 8 -4.58 -53.71 -43.33
CA ILE A 8 -4.17 -52.54 -42.57
C ILE A 8 -3.81 -52.98 -41.15
N ASN A 9 -2.57 -52.68 -40.76
CA ASN A 9 -1.95 -53.13 -39.53
C ASN A 9 -2.66 -52.53 -38.30
N MET A 10 -3.45 -53.35 -37.59
CA MET A 10 -4.19 -52.97 -36.36
C MET A 10 -3.30 -52.46 -35.22
N LYS A 11 -1.96 -52.66 -35.27
CA LYS A 11 -1.04 -52.06 -34.29
C LYS A 11 -0.83 -50.56 -34.53
N THR A 12 -0.87 -50.10 -35.78
CA THR A 12 -0.62 -48.70 -36.11
C THR A 12 -1.81 -47.81 -35.73
N HIS A 13 -3.04 -48.33 -35.77
CA HIS A 13 -4.21 -47.61 -35.26
C HIS A 13 -4.20 -47.50 -33.73
N ARG A 14 -3.90 -48.58 -32.98
CA ARG A 14 -3.82 -48.49 -31.50
C ARG A 14 -2.75 -47.51 -31.01
N ILE A 15 -1.62 -47.39 -31.72
CA ILE A 15 -0.55 -46.43 -31.39
C ILE A 15 -0.96 -44.99 -31.76
N LEU A 16 -1.66 -44.77 -32.89
CA LEU A 16 -2.18 -43.44 -33.23
C LEU A 16 -3.33 -42.99 -32.31
N THR A 17 -4.21 -43.89 -31.85
CA THR A 17 -5.28 -43.54 -30.91
C THR A 17 -4.73 -43.25 -29.52
N PHE A 18 -3.68 -43.97 -29.07
CA PHE A 18 -2.98 -43.62 -27.82
C PHE A 18 -2.15 -42.33 -27.95
N ALA A 19 -1.54 -42.06 -29.11
CA ALA A 19 -0.84 -40.80 -29.36
C ALA A 19 -1.80 -39.60 -29.43
N CYS A 20 -3.01 -39.76 -29.99
CA CYS A 20 -4.03 -38.69 -29.99
C CYS A 20 -4.68 -38.49 -28.62
N LEU A 21 -4.81 -39.54 -27.79
CA LEU A 21 -5.30 -39.42 -26.40
C LEU A 21 -4.27 -38.79 -25.44
N ILE A 22 -2.97 -38.87 -25.77
CA ILE A 22 -1.90 -38.22 -24.99
C ILE A 22 -1.66 -36.77 -25.45
N LEU A 23 -2.15 -36.37 -26.63
CA LEU A 23 -1.98 -35.02 -27.19
C LEU A 23 -3.12 -34.03 -26.88
N MET A 24 -4.16 -34.42 -26.12
CA MET A 24 -5.23 -33.51 -25.68
C MET A 24 -5.59 -33.64 -24.20
N ALA A 25 -4.62 -33.99 -23.35
CA ALA A 25 -4.76 -33.81 -21.91
C ALA A 25 -3.98 -32.57 -21.49
N SER A 26 -4.48 -31.39 -21.86
CA SER A 26 -4.19 -30.20 -21.06
C SER A 26 -4.87 -30.42 -19.71
N ILE A 27 -4.14 -31.03 -18.78
CA ILE A 27 -4.59 -31.25 -17.41
C ILE A 27 -4.72 -29.85 -16.81
N SER A 28 -5.96 -29.36 -16.70
CA SER A 28 -6.25 -28.14 -15.95
C SER A 28 -5.78 -28.38 -14.52
N TYR A 29 -4.81 -27.58 -14.08
CA TYR A 29 -4.21 -27.73 -12.75
C TYR A 29 -5.20 -27.40 -11.62
N ALA A 30 -6.27 -26.68 -11.96
CA ALA A 30 -7.41 -26.42 -11.11
C ALA A 30 -8.69 -26.93 -11.78
N GLN A 31 -9.60 -27.51 -10.99
CA GLN A 31 -10.92 -27.91 -11.45
C GLN A 31 -11.85 -26.70 -11.43
N SER A 32 -12.52 -26.45 -12.56
CA SER A 32 -13.48 -25.34 -12.70
C SER A 32 -14.91 -25.81 -12.46
N GLU A 33 -15.65 -25.14 -11.58
CA GLU A 33 -17.08 -25.38 -11.36
C GLU A 33 -17.78 -24.09 -10.93
N THR A 34 -19.10 -24.00 -11.08
CA THR A 34 -19.88 -22.88 -10.55
C THR A 34 -20.40 -23.24 -9.17
N ILE A 35 -20.08 -22.44 -8.15
CA ILE A 35 -20.53 -22.67 -6.77
C ILE A 35 -21.36 -21.49 -6.26
N ILE A 36 -22.18 -21.73 -5.23
CA ILE A 36 -22.90 -20.68 -4.50
C ILE A 36 -21.94 -20.12 -3.43
N VAL A 37 -21.73 -18.81 -3.44
CA VAL A 37 -20.81 -18.11 -2.50
C VAL A 37 -21.54 -17.18 -1.54
N GLY A 38 -22.84 -16.95 -1.77
CA GLY A 38 -23.65 -16.05 -0.96
C GLY A 38 -25.11 -16.03 -1.38
N LYS A 39 -25.85 -15.10 -0.78
CA LYS A 39 -27.26 -14.85 -1.05
C LYS A 39 -27.50 -13.38 -1.38
N LYS A 40 -28.23 -13.12 -2.45
CA LYS A 40 -28.73 -11.78 -2.77
C LYS A 40 -29.87 -11.38 -1.84
N THR A 41 -30.17 -10.10 -1.78
CA THR A 41 -31.26 -9.56 -0.94
C THR A 41 -32.65 -10.03 -1.38
N ASP A 42 -32.84 -10.41 -2.64
CA ASP A 42 -34.07 -11.03 -3.14
C ASP A 42 -34.19 -12.53 -2.79
N GLY A 43 -33.18 -13.10 -2.14
CA GLY A 43 -33.10 -14.50 -1.72
C GLY A 43 -32.47 -15.46 -2.74
N THR A 44 -32.15 -14.98 -3.95
CA THR A 44 -31.48 -15.79 -4.97
C THR A 44 -30.00 -16.04 -4.65
N ASP A 45 -29.42 -17.04 -5.31
CA ASP A 45 -28.02 -17.42 -5.09
C ASP A 45 -27.06 -16.44 -5.76
N LEU A 46 -26.06 -15.96 -5.00
CA LEU A 46 -24.87 -15.36 -5.58
C LEU A 46 -23.89 -16.49 -5.94
N LYS A 47 -23.48 -16.55 -7.20
CA LYS A 47 -22.63 -17.62 -7.73
C LYS A 47 -21.25 -17.10 -8.11
N ALA A 48 -20.27 -18.01 -8.09
CA ALA A 48 -18.92 -17.73 -8.55
C ALA A 48 -18.40 -18.87 -9.42
N GLN A 49 -17.60 -18.52 -10.42
CA GLN A 49 -16.75 -19.49 -11.10
C GLN A 49 -15.57 -19.82 -10.17
N CYS A 50 -15.56 -21.05 -9.66
CA CYS A 50 -14.58 -21.58 -8.73
C CYS A 50 -13.46 -22.30 -9.48
N TYR A 51 -12.22 -22.10 -9.04
CA TYR A 51 -11.05 -22.88 -9.43
C TYR A 51 -10.35 -23.41 -8.19
N THR A 52 -10.41 -24.72 -7.98
CA THR A 52 -9.85 -25.38 -6.79
C THR A 52 -8.41 -25.81 -7.03
N PHE A 53 -7.49 -25.38 -6.16
CA PHE A 53 -6.09 -25.79 -6.23
C PHE A 53 -5.80 -26.96 -5.28
N PRO A 54 -5.01 -27.96 -5.72
CA PRO A 54 -4.67 -29.12 -4.88
C PRO A 54 -3.65 -28.79 -3.77
N GLN A 55 -3.02 -27.62 -3.81
CA GLN A 55 -2.02 -27.16 -2.84
C GLN A 55 -2.49 -25.89 -2.15
N ARG A 56 -2.00 -25.64 -0.93
CA ARG A 56 -2.35 -24.41 -0.21
C ARG A 56 -1.85 -23.17 -0.93
N VAL A 57 -2.78 -22.34 -1.39
CA VAL A 57 -2.47 -21.01 -1.92
C VAL A 57 -2.40 -20.03 -0.75
N GLU A 58 -1.24 -19.39 -0.60
CA GLU A 58 -1.00 -18.35 0.41
C GLU A 58 -1.55 -17.01 -0.07
N THR A 59 -1.19 -16.62 -1.29
CA THR A 59 -1.54 -15.33 -1.88
C THR A 59 -1.38 -15.40 -3.40
N PHE A 60 -1.84 -14.37 -4.09
CA PHE A 60 -1.70 -14.22 -5.54
C PHE A 60 -1.45 -12.75 -5.90
N SER A 61 -0.97 -12.51 -7.11
CA SER A 61 -1.03 -11.21 -7.79
C SER A 61 -1.63 -11.44 -9.17
N ILE A 62 -2.40 -10.47 -9.67
CA ILE A 62 -3.01 -10.52 -11.01
C ILE A 62 -2.51 -9.35 -11.83
N SER A 63 -2.42 -9.54 -13.14
CA SER A 63 -2.14 -8.46 -14.08
C SER A 63 -3.29 -7.45 -14.15
N ASP A 64 -2.97 -6.22 -14.57
CA ASP A 64 -3.98 -5.16 -14.75
C ASP A 64 -5.10 -5.55 -15.72
N LYS A 65 -4.77 -6.40 -16.70
CA LYS A 65 -5.72 -6.92 -17.70
C LYS A 65 -6.44 -8.18 -17.25
N GLY A 66 -6.06 -8.76 -16.12
CA GLY A 66 -6.62 -10.01 -15.63
C GLY A 66 -6.23 -11.26 -16.43
N ASP A 67 -5.26 -11.17 -17.33
CA ASP A 67 -4.89 -12.25 -18.25
C ASP A 67 -3.91 -13.27 -17.64
N TYR A 68 -3.26 -12.95 -16.52
CA TYR A 68 -2.44 -13.91 -15.78
C TYR A 68 -2.41 -13.66 -14.27
N LEU A 69 -2.08 -14.72 -13.54
CA LEU A 69 -1.92 -14.77 -12.10
C LEU A 69 -0.53 -15.29 -11.73
N CYS A 70 0.17 -14.58 -10.85
CA CYS A 70 1.30 -15.15 -10.11
C CYS A 70 0.80 -15.66 -8.77
N ILE A 71 0.99 -16.95 -8.50
CA ILE A 71 0.42 -17.63 -7.34
C ILE A 71 1.56 -18.10 -6.43
N SER A 72 1.48 -17.78 -5.14
CA SER A 72 2.39 -18.32 -4.12
C SER A 72 1.74 -19.52 -3.43
N PHE A 73 2.33 -20.69 -3.60
CA PHE A 73 1.94 -21.93 -2.94
C PHE A 73 2.81 -22.13 -1.71
N ARG A 74 2.19 -22.13 -0.52
CA ARG A 74 2.93 -22.17 0.74
C ARG A 74 2.12 -22.84 1.83
N GLU A 75 2.63 -23.95 2.33
CA GLU A 75 2.05 -24.70 3.42
C GLU A 75 2.31 -24.05 4.78
N THR A 76 1.54 -24.43 5.80
CA THR A 76 1.80 -24.05 7.19
C THR A 76 2.73 -25.04 7.88
N THR A 77 3.39 -24.61 8.96
CA THR A 77 4.11 -25.50 9.88
C THR A 77 3.15 -26.51 10.51
N LYS A 78 3.68 -27.55 11.17
CA LYS A 78 2.87 -28.59 11.82
C LYS A 78 1.86 -28.04 12.84
N SER A 79 2.14 -26.89 13.45
CA SER A 79 1.22 -26.24 14.39
C SER A 79 0.12 -25.42 13.72
N GLY A 80 0.15 -25.26 12.40
CA GLY A 80 -0.78 -24.38 11.65
C GLY A 80 -0.53 -22.87 11.85
N LYS A 81 0.24 -22.49 12.88
CA LYS A 81 0.40 -21.10 13.32
C LYS A 81 1.26 -20.24 12.39
N TYR A 82 2.22 -20.86 11.70
CA TYR A 82 3.20 -20.13 10.87
C TYR A 82 3.25 -20.72 9.46
N LEU A 83 3.65 -19.90 8.49
CA LEU A 83 3.91 -20.35 7.12
C LEU A 83 5.30 -21.00 7.03
N LYS A 84 5.45 -22.06 6.23
CA LYS A 84 6.75 -22.71 6.00
C LYS A 84 7.66 -21.80 5.20
N ASN A 85 8.96 -21.75 5.50
CA ASN A 85 9.90 -20.92 4.73
C ASN A 85 10.01 -21.31 3.25
N LYS A 86 9.85 -22.59 2.93
CA LYS A 86 9.89 -23.10 1.56
C LYS A 86 8.48 -23.29 1.00
N GLY A 87 8.32 -22.96 -0.27
CA GLY A 87 7.11 -23.24 -1.04
C GLY A 87 7.41 -23.19 -2.52
N GLU A 88 6.41 -22.83 -3.32
CA GLU A 88 6.52 -22.73 -4.77
C GLU A 88 5.85 -21.44 -5.27
N ILE A 89 6.31 -20.93 -6.40
CA ILE A 89 5.61 -19.89 -7.16
C ILE A 89 5.16 -20.47 -8.48
N GLY A 90 3.96 -20.10 -8.92
CA GLY A 90 3.44 -20.52 -10.20
C GLY A 90 2.89 -19.35 -11.01
N PHE A 91 2.90 -19.52 -12.32
CA PHE A 91 2.34 -18.54 -13.26
C PHE A 91 1.17 -19.20 -13.98
N TYR A 92 0.00 -18.60 -13.85
CA TYR A 92 -1.26 -19.16 -14.31
C TYR A 92 -1.88 -18.23 -15.34
N ASP A 93 -2.20 -18.77 -16.50
CA ASP A 93 -2.88 -18.06 -17.57
C ASP A 93 -4.39 -18.19 -17.37
N THR A 94 -5.08 -17.06 -17.21
CA THR A 94 -6.51 -17.07 -16.88
C THR A 94 -7.39 -17.42 -18.09
N LYS A 95 -6.93 -17.13 -19.31
CA LYS A 95 -7.66 -17.39 -20.56
C LYS A 95 -7.75 -18.87 -20.90
N SER A 96 -6.63 -19.57 -20.80
CA SER A 96 -6.53 -21.02 -20.99
C SER A 96 -6.84 -21.81 -19.72
N SER A 97 -6.96 -21.11 -18.59
CA SER A 97 -7.19 -21.68 -17.26
C SER A 97 -6.11 -22.71 -16.86
N GLN A 98 -4.86 -22.46 -17.26
CA GLN A 98 -3.74 -23.39 -17.07
C GLN A 98 -2.62 -22.77 -16.26
N LEU A 99 -2.05 -23.60 -15.38
CA LEU A 99 -0.77 -23.30 -14.76
C LEU A 99 0.33 -23.53 -15.80
N LEU A 100 0.96 -22.46 -16.27
CA LEU A 100 2.01 -22.52 -17.30
C LEU A 100 3.26 -23.20 -16.76
N TRP A 101 3.68 -22.81 -15.56
CA TRP A 101 4.83 -23.39 -14.86
C TRP A 101 4.73 -23.14 -13.36
N LYS A 102 5.56 -23.88 -12.63
CA LYS A 102 5.75 -23.75 -11.19
C LYS A 102 7.20 -24.02 -10.81
N GLN A 103 7.73 -23.26 -9.86
CA GLN A 103 9.11 -23.40 -9.38
C GLN A 103 9.22 -23.29 -7.85
N PRO A 104 10.13 -24.07 -7.22
CA PRO A 104 10.38 -23.97 -5.79
C PRO A 104 11.03 -22.63 -5.41
N ILE A 105 10.69 -22.10 -4.24
CA ILE A 105 11.25 -20.87 -3.69
C ILE A 105 11.42 -20.95 -2.18
N ASP A 106 12.44 -20.25 -1.66
CA ASP A 106 12.63 -20.01 -0.23
C ASP A 106 12.17 -18.59 0.13
N PHE A 107 10.94 -18.46 0.62
CA PHE A 107 10.34 -17.20 1.05
C PHE A 107 11.03 -16.58 2.27
N ASN A 108 11.92 -17.31 2.95
CA ASN A 108 12.77 -16.71 3.99
C ASN A 108 13.99 -15.99 3.40
N LYS A 109 14.27 -16.17 2.11
CA LYS A 109 15.40 -15.56 1.41
C LYS A 109 15.00 -14.72 0.21
N SER A 110 13.77 -14.81 -0.25
CA SER A 110 13.35 -14.17 -1.50
C SER A 110 11.97 -13.54 -1.39
N ARG A 111 11.80 -12.44 -2.11
CA ARG A 111 10.51 -11.80 -2.41
C ARG A 111 10.18 -11.97 -3.87
N VAL A 112 8.90 -11.88 -4.18
CA VAL A 112 8.35 -12.15 -5.51
C VAL A 112 7.52 -10.96 -5.95
N THR A 113 7.78 -10.49 -7.17
CA THR A 113 7.03 -9.44 -7.83
C THR A 113 6.54 -9.95 -9.17
N CYS A 114 5.24 -9.85 -9.42
CA CYS A 114 4.61 -10.29 -10.67
C CYS A 114 4.68 -9.17 -11.70
N LEU A 115 5.12 -9.48 -12.92
CA LEU A 115 5.34 -8.53 -14.00
C LEU A 115 4.76 -9.05 -15.32
N SER A 116 4.57 -8.14 -16.27
CA SER A 116 4.09 -8.42 -17.63
C SER A 116 4.93 -9.46 -18.37
N GLU A 117 6.25 -9.42 -18.18
CA GLU A 117 7.24 -10.28 -18.81
C GLU A 117 7.60 -11.53 -17.99
N GLY A 118 7.02 -11.68 -16.78
CA GLY A 118 7.24 -12.84 -15.92
C GLY A 118 7.31 -12.50 -14.43
N VAL A 119 8.27 -13.09 -13.71
CA VAL A 119 8.35 -12.97 -12.24
C VAL A 119 9.72 -12.51 -11.79
N LEU A 120 9.79 -11.36 -11.14
CA LEU A 120 11.00 -10.83 -10.54
C LEU A 120 11.18 -11.41 -9.14
N ILE A 121 12.30 -12.11 -8.94
CA ILE A 121 12.72 -12.66 -7.66
C ILE A 121 13.78 -11.73 -7.08
N SER A 122 13.54 -11.24 -5.87
CA SER A 122 14.47 -10.39 -5.13
C SER A 122 15.01 -11.14 -3.92
N GLU A 123 16.29 -11.50 -3.93
CA GLU A 123 16.95 -12.20 -2.84
C GLU A 123 17.43 -11.22 -1.75
N ILE A 124 17.31 -11.65 -0.49
CA ILE A 124 17.90 -10.99 0.67
C ILE A 124 19.41 -11.08 0.52
N GLY A 125 20.05 -9.96 0.17
CA GLY A 125 21.48 -9.92 -0.12
C GLY A 125 21.89 -9.09 -1.34
N SER A 126 20.94 -8.43 -2.02
CA SER A 126 21.17 -7.59 -3.20
C SER A 126 21.37 -8.37 -4.50
N LYS A 127 20.58 -9.43 -4.71
CA LYS A 127 20.49 -10.09 -6.02
C LYS A 127 19.05 -10.10 -6.48
N ILE A 128 18.84 -9.79 -7.75
CA ILE A 128 17.55 -9.90 -8.43
C ILE A 128 17.67 -10.81 -9.65
N SER A 129 16.59 -11.50 -9.98
CA SER A 129 16.50 -12.29 -11.22
C SER A 129 15.09 -12.27 -11.79
N LEU A 130 14.97 -12.31 -13.11
CA LEU A 130 13.67 -12.37 -13.78
C LEU A 130 13.46 -13.76 -14.37
N LEU A 131 12.35 -14.39 -14.01
CA LEU A 131 11.88 -15.64 -14.60
C LEU A 131 10.93 -15.33 -15.77
N SER A 132 11.04 -16.06 -16.88
CA SER A 132 10.17 -15.92 -18.05
C SER A 132 8.73 -16.27 -17.73
N LYS A 133 7.79 -15.46 -18.23
CA LYS A 133 6.36 -15.73 -18.21
C LYS A 133 5.99 -17.08 -18.85
N GLU A 134 6.65 -17.46 -19.94
CA GLU A 134 6.29 -18.64 -20.74
C GLU A 134 6.78 -19.95 -20.12
N THR A 135 7.98 -19.94 -19.55
CA THR A 135 8.70 -21.17 -19.17
C THR A 135 9.12 -21.24 -17.71
N GLY A 136 9.11 -20.10 -17.00
CA GLY A 136 9.73 -19.96 -15.68
C GLY A 136 11.26 -20.00 -15.72
N ALA A 137 11.90 -20.18 -16.88
CA ALA A 137 13.36 -20.16 -16.97
C ALA A 137 13.90 -18.77 -16.64
N LYS A 138 15.03 -18.72 -15.92
CA LYS A 138 15.71 -17.46 -15.59
C LYS A 138 16.18 -16.78 -16.88
N LYS A 139 15.66 -15.59 -17.18
CA LYS A 139 16.05 -14.74 -18.31
C LYS A 139 17.40 -14.06 -18.04
N TRP A 140 17.53 -13.47 -16.86
CA TRP A 140 18.74 -12.77 -16.43
C TRP A 140 18.80 -12.68 -14.90
N GLU A 141 19.98 -12.31 -14.38
CA GLU A 141 20.21 -11.95 -12.99
C GLU A 141 21.11 -10.72 -12.90
N ALA A 142 20.97 -9.93 -11.83
CA ALA A 142 21.80 -8.77 -11.56
C ALA A 142 21.99 -8.57 -10.04
N ASP A 143 23.13 -8.00 -9.66
CA ASP A 143 23.38 -7.59 -8.28
C ASP A 143 22.81 -6.18 -8.07
N LEU A 144 21.71 -6.11 -7.30
CA LEU A 144 20.96 -4.91 -6.99
C LEU A 144 20.16 -5.14 -5.70
N PHE A 145 20.15 -4.14 -4.81
CA PHE A 145 19.19 -4.04 -3.72
C PHE A 145 17.96 -3.26 -4.22
N PRO A 146 16.87 -3.93 -4.61
CA PRO A 146 15.74 -3.27 -5.27
C PRO A 146 14.95 -2.42 -4.27
N VAL A 147 14.62 -1.21 -4.68
CA VAL A 147 13.81 -0.25 -3.90
C VAL A 147 12.49 0.09 -4.60
N TYR A 148 12.46 0.05 -5.93
CA TYR A 148 11.29 0.39 -6.72
C TYR A 148 11.22 -0.46 -7.98
N VAL A 149 10.04 -0.92 -8.37
CA VAL A 149 9.80 -1.62 -9.64
C VAL A 149 8.70 -0.92 -10.40
N ASP A 150 8.95 -0.62 -11.67
CA ASP A 150 7.99 -0.05 -12.61
C ASP A 150 7.89 -0.95 -13.84
N ASP A 151 6.83 -1.76 -13.88
CA ASP A 151 6.60 -2.68 -15.01
C ASP A 151 6.27 -1.90 -16.29
N SER A 152 5.59 -0.76 -16.17
CA SER A 152 5.19 0.07 -17.32
C SER A 152 6.38 0.74 -18.01
N LEU A 153 7.35 1.20 -17.22
CA LEU A 153 8.63 1.72 -17.72
C LEU A 153 9.64 0.61 -18.04
N GLY A 154 9.36 -0.62 -17.63
CA GLY A 154 10.22 -1.77 -17.88
C GLY A 154 11.56 -1.69 -17.13
N LEU A 155 11.55 -1.23 -15.87
CA LEU A 155 12.76 -1.07 -15.07
C LEU A 155 12.59 -1.40 -13.58
N VAL A 156 13.72 -1.66 -12.93
CA VAL A 156 13.87 -1.77 -11.48
C VAL A 156 14.88 -0.73 -11.03
N LEU A 157 14.53 0.09 -10.03
CA LEU A 157 15.49 0.92 -9.32
C LEU A 157 16.01 0.20 -8.09
N GLY A 158 17.29 0.37 -7.82
CA GLY A 158 17.91 -0.19 -6.63
C GLY A 158 19.30 0.32 -6.37
N TYR A 159 19.78 0.07 -5.16
CA TYR A 159 21.13 0.44 -4.76
C TYR A 159 22.10 -0.71 -5.00
N ASN A 160 23.39 -0.41 -5.20
CA ASN A 160 24.42 -1.47 -5.30
C ASN A 160 24.46 -2.38 -4.07
N SER A 161 24.09 -1.86 -2.91
CA SER A 161 23.94 -2.58 -1.65
C SER A 161 23.06 -1.76 -0.69
N PRO A 162 22.57 -2.33 0.43
CA PRO A 162 21.76 -1.61 1.40
C PRO A 162 22.38 -0.31 1.94
N THR A 163 23.72 -0.22 1.96
CA THR A 163 24.48 0.91 2.50
C THR A 163 25.12 1.80 1.43
N SER A 164 25.00 1.43 0.15
CA SER A 164 25.56 2.18 -0.98
C SER A 164 24.71 3.42 -1.26
N ASN A 165 25.32 4.58 -1.51
CA ASN A 165 24.59 5.76 -2.00
C ASN A 165 24.44 5.79 -3.54
N LYS A 166 24.82 4.72 -4.24
CA LYS A 166 24.71 4.60 -5.69
C LYS A 166 23.41 3.90 -6.06
N LEU A 167 22.44 4.68 -6.54
CA LEU A 167 21.17 4.22 -7.10
C LEU A 167 21.35 3.93 -8.59
N ARG A 168 20.82 2.82 -9.06
CA ARG A 168 20.84 2.39 -10.46
C ARG A 168 19.43 2.09 -10.95
N ALA A 169 19.23 2.24 -12.25
CA ALA A 169 18.13 1.62 -12.96
C ALA A 169 18.63 0.42 -13.76
N VAL A 170 17.95 -0.71 -13.61
CA VAL A 170 18.19 -1.94 -14.37
C VAL A 170 17.00 -2.20 -15.28
N SER A 171 17.25 -2.51 -16.55
CA SER A 171 16.20 -2.87 -17.51
C SER A 171 15.54 -4.20 -17.13
N LEU A 172 14.21 -4.24 -17.01
CA LEU A 172 13.47 -5.50 -16.86
C LEU A 172 13.59 -6.40 -18.08
N LYS A 173 13.79 -5.82 -19.27
CA LYS A 173 13.88 -6.58 -20.52
C LYS A 173 15.17 -7.41 -20.61
N PHE A 174 16.29 -6.81 -20.21
CA PHE A 174 17.63 -7.34 -20.50
C PHE A 174 18.52 -7.56 -19.27
N GLY A 175 18.15 -7.00 -18.10
CA GLY A 175 18.93 -7.12 -16.87
C GLY A 175 20.20 -6.28 -16.81
N ASN A 176 20.47 -5.43 -17.82
CA ASN A 176 21.61 -4.52 -17.82
C ASN A 176 21.26 -3.17 -17.19
N ASP A 177 22.30 -2.46 -16.75
CA ASP A 177 22.19 -1.09 -16.29
C ASP A 177 21.76 -0.14 -17.40
N LEU A 178 20.86 0.76 -17.03
CA LEU A 178 20.45 1.90 -17.84
C LEU A 178 21.26 3.14 -17.45
N TRP A 179 21.37 3.40 -16.13
CA TRP A 179 22.14 4.51 -15.57
C TRP A 179 22.47 4.26 -14.08
N GLU A 180 23.42 5.04 -13.54
CA GLU A 180 23.78 5.09 -12.11
C GLU A 180 23.87 6.55 -11.65
N ASN A 181 23.33 6.86 -10.47
CA ASN A 181 23.42 8.15 -9.81
C ASN A 181 23.77 8.02 -8.33
N LYS A 182 24.31 9.09 -7.76
CA LYS A 182 24.59 9.18 -6.32
C LYS A 182 23.42 9.85 -5.59
N ILE A 183 22.61 9.06 -4.90
CA ILE A 183 21.48 9.52 -4.08
C ILE A 183 21.65 8.92 -2.68
N PRO A 184 22.31 9.64 -1.75
CA PRO A 184 22.41 9.22 -0.35
C PRO A 184 21.03 9.05 0.30
N HIS A 185 20.93 8.06 1.18
CA HIS A 185 19.68 7.66 1.85
C HIS A 185 19.90 7.34 3.34
N GLN A 186 20.76 8.10 4.03
CA GLN A 186 20.91 7.97 5.49
C GLN A 186 19.58 8.04 6.23
N TYR A 187 18.60 8.78 5.71
CA TYR A 187 17.26 8.90 6.27
C TYR A 187 16.19 8.09 5.52
N GLY A 188 16.60 7.15 4.67
CA GLY A 188 15.71 6.38 3.79
C GLY A 188 15.12 7.26 2.70
N TRP A 189 14.00 6.80 2.11
CA TRP A 189 13.14 7.63 1.27
C TRP A 189 11.85 7.91 2.05
N ASN A 190 11.65 9.17 2.42
CA ASN A 190 10.53 9.63 3.25
C ASN A 190 9.25 9.78 2.42
N GLU A 191 9.38 10.10 1.15
CA GLU A 191 8.26 10.31 0.23
C GLU A 191 8.72 10.20 -1.23
N VAL A 192 7.80 9.76 -2.08
CA VAL A 192 7.93 9.79 -3.52
C VAL A 192 6.66 10.38 -4.11
N LEU A 193 6.78 11.45 -4.88
CA LEU A 193 5.67 12.04 -5.64
C LEU A 193 5.84 11.73 -7.12
N ASP A 194 4.80 11.14 -7.71
CA ASP A 194 4.73 10.90 -9.13
C ASP A 194 4.53 12.21 -9.90
N LEU A 195 5.40 12.48 -10.87
CA LEU A 195 5.20 13.52 -11.87
C LEU A 195 4.80 12.88 -13.20
N GLU A 196 4.43 13.71 -14.19
CA GLU A 196 4.11 13.21 -15.53
C GLU A 196 5.25 12.37 -16.12
N HIS A 197 4.85 11.37 -16.92
CA HIS A 197 5.74 10.44 -17.60
C HIS A 197 6.62 9.63 -16.61
N ASN A 198 7.93 9.77 -16.76
CA ASN A 198 9.00 9.01 -16.13
C ASN A 198 9.70 9.77 -14.99
N LYS A 199 9.22 10.96 -14.61
CA LYS A 199 9.88 11.81 -13.61
C LYS A 199 9.23 11.65 -12.25
N ARG A 200 10.03 11.65 -11.19
CA ARG A 200 9.58 11.56 -9.80
C ARG A 200 10.30 12.55 -8.92
N LEU A 201 9.62 13.03 -7.89
CA LEU A 201 10.26 13.71 -6.77
C LEU A 201 10.48 12.70 -5.65
N ILE A 202 11.68 12.68 -5.08
CA ILE A 202 12.07 11.73 -4.03
C ILE A 202 12.68 12.52 -2.87
N VAL A 203 12.11 12.37 -1.67
CA VAL A 203 12.67 12.92 -0.44
C VAL A 203 13.58 11.85 0.19
N ALA A 204 14.88 11.92 -0.07
CA ALA A 204 15.89 11.05 0.54
C ALA A 204 16.66 11.80 1.65
N ASP A 205 17.97 11.97 1.50
CA ASP A 205 18.77 12.89 2.32
C ASP A 205 18.64 14.36 1.87
N ALA A 206 18.03 14.57 0.70
CA ALA A 206 17.65 15.84 0.11
C ALA A 206 16.39 15.63 -0.73
N LEU A 207 15.85 16.70 -1.32
CA LEU A 207 14.77 16.58 -2.29
C LEU A 207 15.38 16.42 -3.69
N HIS A 208 15.02 15.36 -4.39
CA HIS A 208 15.54 15.03 -5.71
C HIS A 208 14.41 15.02 -6.74
N LYS A 209 14.67 15.56 -7.93
CA LYS A 209 13.88 15.31 -9.14
C LYS A 209 14.66 14.38 -10.04
N LEU A 210 14.12 13.18 -10.27
CA LEU A 210 14.79 12.12 -11.00
C LEU A 210 13.94 11.67 -12.18
N ASP A 211 14.53 11.65 -13.38
CA ASP A 211 13.99 10.95 -14.53
C ASP A 211 14.40 9.47 -14.47
N PHE A 212 13.44 8.56 -14.34
CA PHE A 212 13.68 7.13 -14.16
C PHE A 212 14.26 6.46 -15.42
N MET A 213 14.04 7.03 -16.62
CA MET A 213 14.55 6.44 -17.86
C MET A 213 15.97 6.90 -18.17
N THR A 214 16.27 8.18 -17.95
CA THR A 214 17.54 8.78 -18.36
C THR A 214 18.55 8.90 -17.23
N GLY A 215 18.08 8.92 -15.98
CA GLY A 215 18.91 9.24 -14.82
C GLY A 215 19.23 10.73 -14.70
N GLU A 216 18.52 11.60 -15.42
CA GLU A 216 18.63 13.05 -15.18
C GLU A 216 18.21 13.37 -13.74
N LEU A 217 19.12 13.97 -12.98
CA LEU A 217 18.94 14.22 -11.55
C LEU A 217 19.17 15.69 -11.22
N LEU A 218 18.14 16.34 -10.69
CA LEU A 218 18.24 17.65 -10.04
C LEU A 218 18.06 17.47 -8.53
N THR A 219 18.80 18.24 -7.74
CA THR A 219 18.79 18.12 -6.28
C THR A 219 18.63 19.49 -5.65
N TYR A 220 17.63 19.59 -4.77
CA TYR A 220 17.48 20.71 -3.85
C TYR A 220 17.96 20.27 -2.46
N PRO A 221 18.99 20.92 -1.88
CA PRO A 221 19.54 20.52 -0.60
C PRO A 221 18.53 20.78 0.52
N GLY A 222 18.41 19.85 1.47
CA GLY A 222 17.61 20.04 2.67
C GLY A 222 18.06 19.16 3.81
N LYS A 223 17.32 19.18 4.91
CA LYS A 223 17.63 18.48 6.16
C LYS A 223 16.46 17.62 6.62
N PRO A 224 16.19 16.50 5.92
CA PRO A 224 15.03 15.64 6.16
C PRO A 224 15.15 14.73 7.39
N GLY A 225 16.30 14.77 8.06
CA GLY A 225 16.55 13.99 9.25
C GLY A 225 17.60 14.62 10.17
N ALA A 226 17.88 13.91 11.27
CA ALA A 226 18.88 14.28 12.25
C ALA A 226 19.50 13.05 12.90
N HIS A 227 20.69 13.21 13.49
CA HIS A 227 21.32 12.16 14.30
C HIS A 227 20.67 12.07 15.69
N ASP A 228 20.32 10.87 16.14
CA ASP A 228 19.82 10.58 17.48
C ASP A 228 20.99 10.32 18.45
N THR A 229 21.56 11.41 18.97
CA THR A 229 22.68 11.34 19.93
C THR A 229 22.34 10.60 21.22
N LYS A 230 21.06 10.44 21.58
CA LYS A 230 20.63 9.70 22.77
C LYS A 230 20.55 8.20 22.52
N ALA A 231 20.11 7.78 21.34
CA ALA A 231 20.13 6.37 20.94
C ALA A 231 21.56 5.83 20.85
N ALA A 232 22.51 6.64 20.36
CA ALA A 232 23.92 6.27 20.26
C ALA A 232 24.54 5.91 21.63
N LEU A 233 24.08 6.52 22.74
CA LEU A 233 24.50 6.17 24.11
C LEU A 233 23.86 4.85 24.62
N LEU A 234 22.66 4.52 24.16
CA LEU A 234 21.90 3.31 24.56
C LEU A 234 22.28 2.07 23.71
N GLN A 235 22.75 2.26 22.48
CA GLN A 235 23.21 1.18 21.60
C GLN A 235 24.55 0.54 22.00
N GLY A 236 25.24 1.08 23.01
CA GLY A 236 26.32 0.35 23.70
C GLY A 236 25.85 -0.98 24.34
N LEU A 237 24.54 -1.26 24.35
CA LEU A 237 23.95 -2.41 25.05
C LEU A 237 22.91 -3.23 24.25
N ALA A 238 22.53 -2.91 23.01
CA ALA A 238 21.58 -3.74 22.25
C ALA A 238 21.61 -3.47 20.73
N ALA A 239 21.84 -4.53 19.93
CA ALA A 239 21.63 -4.52 18.49
C ALA A 239 20.23 -5.08 18.19
N VAL A 240 19.36 -4.29 17.56
CA VAL A 240 18.05 -4.76 17.09
C VAL A 240 18.11 -4.96 15.59
N ALA A 241 17.85 -6.19 15.17
CA ALA A 241 17.62 -6.56 13.77
C ALA A 241 16.28 -5.96 13.31
N VAL A 242 16.32 -5.01 12.37
CA VAL A 242 15.10 -4.54 11.69
C VAL A 242 14.69 -5.58 10.66
N GLY A 243 13.69 -6.38 11.02
CA GLY A 243 12.95 -7.21 10.08
C GLY A 243 12.09 -6.31 9.19
N VAL A 244 12.46 -6.20 7.92
CA VAL A 244 11.66 -5.49 6.91
C VAL A 244 10.38 -6.30 6.65
N ALA A 245 9.30 -6.01 7.38
CA ALA A 245 7.95 -6.34 6.95
C ALA A 245 7.43 -5.16 6.11
N GLY A 246 7.08 -5.43 4.85
CA GLY A 246 6.67 -4.39 3.91
C GLY A 246 6.58 -4.98 2.52
N GLY A 247 5.62 -5.86 2.33
CA GLY A 247 5.08 -6.22 1.01
C GLY A 247 3.60 -5.93 1.10
N VAL A 248 3.20 -4.69 0.83
CA VAL A 248 1.79 -4.41 0.59
C VAL A 248 1.51 -4.88 -0.82
N ALA A 249 0.62 -5.85 -0.97
CA ALA A 249 0.05 -6.18 -2.26
C ALA A 249 -0.94 -5.07 -2.62
N THR A 250 -0.44 -3.92 -3.06
CA THR A 250 -1.24 -2.95 -3.81
C THR A 250 -1.48 -3.54 -5.19
N GLY A 251 -2.74 -3.74 -5.55
CA GLY A 251 -3.15 -4.17 -6.89
C GLY A 251 -2.97 -3.08 -7.95
N GLY A 252 -1.76 -2.55 -8.08
CA GLY A 252 -1.36 -1.58 -9.10
C GLY A 252 0.13 -1.68 -9.39
N ALA A 253 0.55 -1.24 -10.57
CA ALA A 253 1.84 -1.48 -11.26
C ALA A 253 3.15 -1.04 -10.55
N TYR A 254 3.13 -0.74 -9.24
CA TYR A 254 4.27 -0.24 -8.48
C TYR A 254 4.51 -1.08 -7.23
N TYR A 255 5.75 -1.54 -7.07
CA TYR A 255 6.18 -2.29 -5.89
C TYR A 255 7.28 -1.52 -5.16
N TYR A 256 6.93 -0.95 -4.01
CA TYR A 256 7.87 -0.25 -3.15
C TYR A 256 8.52 -1.20 -2.15
N SER A 257 9.86 -1.18 -2.07
CA SER A 257 10.63 -1.92 -1.08
C SER A 257 11.26 -0.93 -0.09
N TYR A 258 11.49 -1.39 1.14
CA TYR A 258 12.10 -0.59 2.19
C TYR A 258 13.50 -0.11 1.78
N VAL A 259 13.72 1.20 1.82
CA VAL A 259 15.05 1.81 1.69
C VAL A 259 15.70 1.83 3.08
N PRO A 260 16.87 1.19 3.26
CA PRO A 260 17.58 1.16 4.53
C PRO A 260 17.84 2.55 5.09
N ILE A 261 17.95 2.64 6.41
CA ILE A 261 18.17 3.89 7.13
C ILE A 261 19.44 3.71 7.95
N ALA A 262 20.23 4.76 8.11
CA ALA A 262 21.42 4.72 8.95
C ALA A 262 21.04 4.60 10.44
N ASN A 263 21.85 3.89 11.22
CA ASN A 263 21.64 3.73 12.66
C ASN A 263 21.67 5.08 13.38
N ASN A 264 20.97 5.16 14.52
CA ASN A 264 20.94 6.38 15.36
C ASN A 264 20.49 7.61 14.58
N THR A 265 19.41 7.49 13.81
CA THR A 265 18.81 8.61 13.08
C THR A 265 17.36 8.81 13.48
N ILE A 266 16.91 10.06 13.32
CA ILE A 266 15.51 10.47 13.33
C ILE A 266 15.19 10.91 11.91
N THR A 267 14.31 10.18 11.23
CA THR A 267 13.85 10.42 9.86
C THR A 267 12.47 11.07 9.84
N GLY A 268 11.96 11.37 8.65
CA GLY A 268 10.64 11.99 8.46
C GLY A 268 10.53 13.38 9.05
N LEU A 269 11.64 14.14 9.12
CA LEU A 269 11.64 15.53 9.56
C LEU A 269 11.38 16.47 8.37
N THR A 270 10.33 16.16 7.61
CA THR A 270 9.90 16.87 6.41
C THR A 270 8.38 16.94 6.34
N SER A 271 7.89 17.78 5.44
CA SER A 271 6.51 17.71 4.97
C SER A 271 6.31 16.63 3.91
N ASN A 272 5.05 16.47 3.47
CA ASN A 272 4.76 15.98 2.14
C ASN A 272 5.31 16.92 1.04
N ILE A 273 5.40 16.46 -0.19
CA ILE A 273 5.63 17.30 -1.37
C ILE A 273 4.27 17.76 -1.89
N LEU A 274 4.02 19.06 -1.83
CA LEU A 274 2.79 19.64 -2.34
C LEU A 274 3.06 20.23 -3.73
N SER A 275 2.31 19.79 -4.74
CA SER A 275 2.37 20.33 -6.10
C SER A 275 1.13 21.17 -6.38
N GLN A 276 1.32 22.43 -6.76
CA GLN A 276 0.23 23.37 -7.06
C GLN A 276 0.70 24.33 -8.15
N ASP A 277 -0.10 24.51 -9.22
CA ASP A 277 0.14 25.49 -10.29
C ASP A 277 1.58 25.49 -10.87
N SER A 278 2.13 24.30 -11.15
CA SER A 278 3.51 24.12 -11.64
C SER A 278 4.62 24.55 -10.67
N LEU A 279 4.29 24.64 -9.38
CA LEU A 279 5.24 24.84 -8.29
C LEU A 279 5.25 23.63 -7.36
N TYR A 280 6.40 23.40 -6.74
CA TYR A 280 6.59 22.39 -5.71
C TYR A 280 6.91 23.06 -4.38
N TYR A 281 6.14 22.72 -3.35
CA TYR A 281 6.33 23.18 -1.99
C TYR A 281 6.82 22.01 -1.13
N TRP A 282 7.87 22.27 -0.36
CA TRP A 282 8.46 21.28 0.52
C TRP A 282 9.09 21.96 1.73
N ALA A 283 8.88 21.37 2.89
CA ALA A 283 9.52 21.79 4.13
C ALA A 283 10.44 20.69 4.66
N ASP A 284 11.62 21.10 5.10
CA ASP A 284 12.52 20.27 5.90
C ASP A 284 12.46 20.70 7.38
N ARG A 285 13.45 20.31 8.20
CA ARG A 285 13.45 20.69 9.63
C ARG A 285 13.84 22.16 9.92
N GLN A 286 14.19 22.95 8.91
CA GLN A 286 14.72 24.31 9.05
C GLN A 286 14.00 25.35 8.20
N HIS A 287 13.50 24.96 7.03
CA HIS A 287 12.92 25.87 6.07
C HIS A 287 11.69 25.28 5.40
N ILE A 288 10.79 26.15 4.98
CA ILE A 288 9.78 25.88 3.96
C ILE A 288 10.20 26.55 2.66
N SER A 289 10.07 25.84 1.54
CA SER A 289 10.58 26.30 0.25
C SER A 289 9.59 26.06 -0.88
N CYS A 290 9.60 26.95 -1.85
CA CYS A 290 8.90 26.83 -3.11
C CYS A 290 9.91 26.75 -4.26
N MET A 291 9.70 25.80 -5.17
CA MET A 291 10.52 25.60 -6.36
C MET A 291 9.66 25.57 -7.61
N ASP A 292 10.22 26.01 -8.74
CA ASP A 292 9.60 25.84 -10.05
C ASP A 292 9.81 24.42 -10.60
N THR A 293 9.19 24.11 -11.75
CA THR A 293 9.37 22.80 -12.41
C THR A 293 10.80 22.55 -12.89
N ALA A 294 11.63 23.58 -13.04
CA ALA A 294 13.05 23.47 -13.35
C ALA A 294 13.92 23.30 -12.09
N PHE A 295 13.29 23.18 -10.91
CA PHE A 295 13.93 23.02 -9.61
C PHE A 295 14.72 24.24 -9.13
N ASN A 296 14.43 25.43 -9.67
CA ASN A 296 14.95 26.68 -9.14
C ASN A 296 14.11 27.12 -7.95
N VAL A 297 14.76 27.64 -6.91
CA VAL A 297 14.09 28.20 -5.74
C VAL A 297 13.38 29.49 -6.15
N VAL A 298 12.06 29.54 -5.95
CA VAL A 298 11.24 30.74 -6.14
C VAL A 298 11.29 31.60 -4.88
N TRP A 299 11.09 30.97 -3.72
CA TRP A 299 11.23 31.59 -2.41
C TRP A 299 11.53 30.53 -1.33
N GLN A 300 12.07 30.96 -0.20
CA GLN A 300 12.37 30.13 0.95
C GLN A 300 12.25 30.94 2.24
N THR A 301 11.67 30.33 3.28
CA THR A 301 11.42 30.97 4.58
C THR A 301 11.95 30.08 5.71
N GLU A 302 12.71 30.68 6.64
CA GLU A 302 13.25 30.02 7.83
C GLU A 302 12.20 29.87 8.92
N PHE A 303 12.20 28.73 9.62
CA PHE A 303 11.35 28.57 10.80
C PHE A 303 11.92 29.32 12.01
N PRO A 304 11.09 30.02 12.80
CA PRO A 304 11.54 30.77 13.97
C PRO A 304 11.91 29.82 15.12
N ASP A 305 13.22 29.61 15.36
CA ASP A 305 13.84 28.88 16.51
C ASP A 305 13.33 27.45 16.83
N VAL A 306 12.31 26.95 16.13
CA VAL A 306 11.71 25.63 16.28
C VAL A 306 12.17 24.76 15.14
N LYS A 307 12.77 23.61 15.47
CA LYS A 307 13.04 22.59 14.45
C LYS A 307 11.70 22.00 14.03
N ALA A 308 11.30 22.22 12.78
CA ALA A 308 10.21 21.50 12.18
C ALA A 308 10.52 19.99 12.17
N SER A 309 9.46 19.21 12.03
CA SER A 309 9.45 17.77 12.16
C SER A 309 8.58 17.18 11.07
N ARG A 310 8.01 15.98 11.29
CA ARG A 310 7.00 15.46 10.39
C ARG A 310 5.86 16.47 10.28
N SER A 311 5.49 16.80 9.05
CA SER A 311 4.53 17.86 8.76
C SER A 311 3.68 17.55 7.53
N GLN A 312 2.62 18.32 7.35
CA GLN A 312 1.77 18.30 6.17
C GLN A 312 1.55 19.72 5.65
N LEU A 313 1.79 19.90 4.35
CA LEU A 313 1.51 21.10 3.58
C LEU A 313 0.20 20.94 2.81
N PHE A 314 -0.60 22.00 2.80
CA PHE A 314 -1.82 22.10 2.01
C PHE A 314 -2.13 23.55 1.63
N VAL A 315 -2.84 23.76 0.53
CA VAL A 315 -3.35 25.08 0.13
C VAL A 315 -4.83 25.20 0.53
N GLN A 316 -5.20 26.34 1.11
CA GLN A 316 -6.59 26.72 1.37
C GLN A 316 -6.74 28.23 1.12
N ASP A 317 -7.77 28.63 0.38
CA ASP A 317 -8.07 30.04 0.05
C ASP A 317 -6.86 30.85 -0.45
N GLY A 318 -6.05 30.22 -1.32
CA GLY A 318 -4.85 30.84 -1.91
C GLY A 318 -3.68 31.03 -0.95
N LYS A 319 -3.71 30.42 0.24
CA LYS A 319 -2.64 30.46 1.24
C LYS A 319 -2.05 29.07 1.45
N LEU A 320 -0.77 29.02 1.77
CA LEU A 320 -0.06 27.78 2.08
C LEU A 320 -0.07 27.56 3.59
N PHE A 321 -0.60 26.43 4.04
CA PHE A 321 -0.59 26.03 5.43
C PHE A 321 0.40 24.88 5.66
N MET A 322 0.96 24.85 6.86
CA MET A 322 1.81 23.78 7.34
C MET A 322 1.35 23.34 8.73
N LEU A 323 0.90 22.09 8.85
CA LEU A 323 0.68 21.44 10.15
C LEU A 323 1.92 20.62 10.51
N ASN A 324 2.60 20.98 11.59
CA ASN A 324 3.74 20.23 12.12
C ASN A 324 3.33 19.39 13.34
N TYR A 325 3.66 18.10 13.33
CA TYR A 325 3.17 17.15 14.32
C TYR A 325 4.02 17.05 15.59
N GLY A 326 5.24 17.60 15.60
CA GLY A 326 6.13 17.57 16.77
C GLY A 326 6.83 16.22 17.01
N TYR A 327 6.94 15.38 15.98
CA TYR A 327 7.69 14.11 16.05
C TYR A 327 8.42 13.77 14.75
N GLY A 328 9.43 12.91 14.85
CA GLY A 328 10.04 12.20 13.73
C GLY A 328 10.05 10.69 13.99
N LEU A 329 10.61 9.92 13.06
CA LEU A 329 10.70 8.46 13.19
C LEU A 329 12.13 8.06 13.55
N ARG A 330 12.33 7.54 14.76
CA ARG A 330 13.60 6.93 15.14
C ARG A 330 13.78 5.63 14.36
N GLU A 331 14.89 5.58 13.61
CA GLU A 331 15.27 4.45 12.74
C GLU A 331 14.11 4.02 11.81
N GLY A 332 13.32 4.99 11.34
CA GLY A 332 12.19 4.78 10.43
C GLY A 332 10.95 4.11 11.02
N ALA A 333 10.96 3.72 12.29
CA ALA A 333 9.88 2.89 12.86
C ALA A 333 9.13 3.57 14.01
N SER A 334 9.86 4.03 15.04
CA SER A 334 9.21 4.47 16.28
C SER A 334 9.07 5.99 16.34
N ARG A 335 7.86 6.48 16.65
CA ARG A 335 7.63 7.92 16.83
C ARG A 335 8.48 8.45 17.98
N LYS A 336 9.19 9.54 17.72
CA LYS A 336 10.04 10.22 18.69
C LYS A 336 9.73 11.71 18.67
N LYS A 337 9.32 12.25 19.83
CA LYS A 337 9.17 13.69 20.06
C LYS A 337 10.38 14.46 19.53
N TYR A 338 10.14 15.36 18.58
CA TYR A 338 11.14 16.18 17.91
C TYR A 338 10.51 17.49 17.48
N GLY A 339 11.07 18.63 17.88
CA GLY A 339 10.40 19.91 17.67
C GLY A 339 9.18 20.07 18.58
N ARG A 340 8.27 20.96 18.18
CA ARG A 340 6.99 21.21 18.85
C ARG A 340 5.89 21.30 17.80
N PRO A 341 4.66 20.86 18.10
CA PRO A 341 3.58 20.96 17.15
C PRO A 341 3.20 22.43 16.95
N PHE A 342 3.00 22.81 15.69
CA PHE A 342 2.62 24.16 15.29
C PHE A 342 1.75 24.10 14.03
N ILE A 343 0.96 25.15 13.80
CA ILE A 343 0.39 25.45 12.50
C ILE A 343 0.95 26.80 12.03
N ALA A 344 1.37 26.87 10.79
CA ALA A 344 1.85 28.10 10.17
C ALA A 344 1.15 28.34 8.85
N CYS A 345 1.05 29.61 8.46
CA CYS A 345 0.45 30.04 7.21
C CYS A 345 1.39 31.01 6.50
N TYR A 346 1.54 30.81 5.19
CA TYR A 346 2.44 31.56 4.34
C TYR A 346 1.70 32.07 3.11
N ASN A 347 2.11 33.23 2.63
CA ASN A 347 1.71 33.73 1.33
C ASN A 347 2.30 32.82 0.24
N LEU A 348 1.42 32.26 -0.59
CA LEU A 348 1.76 31.26 -1.60
C LEU A 348 2.76 31.78 -2.65
N LEU A 349 2.74 33.09 -2.93
CA LEU A 349 3.51 33.72 -4.01
C LEU A 349 4.94 34.10 -3.62
N ASN A 350 5.15 34.54 -2.37
CA ASN A 350 6.43 35.10 -1.93
C ASN A 350 7.01 34.45 -0.67
N GLY A 351 6.30 33.50 -0.04
CA GLY A 351 6.74 32.80 1.15
C GLY A 351 6.66 33.61 2.45
N GLU A 352 6.09 34.81 2.41
CA GLU A 352 5.95 35.67 3.60
C GLU A 352 5.07 34.96 4.65
N GLU A 353 5.58 34.87 5.88
CA GLU A 353 4.83 34.29 7.00
C GLU A 353 3.65 35.21 7.35
N ILE A 354 2.44 34.66 7.26
CA ILE A 354 1.20 35.33 7.68
C ILE A 354 1.01 35.13 9.19
N PHE A 355 1.20 33.91 9.68
CA PHE A 355 1.25 33.61 11.11
C PHE A 355 2.01 32.31 11.40
N PHE A 356 2.44 32.17 12.65
CA PHE A 356 3.02 30.95 13.21
C PHE A 356 2.46 30.70 14.62
N ASN A 357 1.61 29.67 14.77
CA ASN A 357 0.92 29.36 16.01
C ASN A 357 1.42 28.03 16.58
N GLN A 358 2.06 28.10 17.75
CA GLN A 358 2.48 26.90 18.46
C GLN A 358 1.28 26.25 19.14
N LEU A 359 1.00 24.99 18.81
CA LEU A 359 -0.23 24.29 19.22
C LEU A 359 -0.16 23.72 20.64
N SER A 360 1.06 23.47 21.14
CA SER A 360 1.28 23.04 22.52
C SER A 360 2.54 23.66 23.10
N VAL A 361 2.44 24.19 24.32
CA VAL A 361 3.58 24.70 25.10
C VAL A 361 4.42 23.59 25.73
N LYS A 362 3.86 22.38 25.86
CA LYS A 362 4.58 21.17 26.24
C LYS A 362 5.26 20.57 25.00
N LYS A 363 6.23 19.67 25.20
CA LYS A 363 6.80 18.88 24.10
C LYS A 363 5.88 17.71 23.79
N ASP A 364 4.62 17.99 23.49
CA ASP A 364 3.65 16.97 23.10
C ASP A 364 3.69 16.78 21.59
N MET A 365 3.04 15.73 21.09
CA MET A 365 2.97 15.45 19.66
C MET A 365 1.51 15.31 19.27
N ILE A 366 1.20 15.68 18.03
CA ILE A 366 -0.08 15.37 17.42
C ILE A 366 -0.02 13.89 17.04
N GLU A 367 -0.90 13.10 17.63
CA GLU A 367 -1.00 11.66 17.40
C GLU A 367 -1.66 11.36 16.06
N ASP A 368 -2.64 12.18 15.69
CA ASP A 368 -3.36 12.13 14.41
C ASP A 368 -4.06 13.47 14.12
N ALA A 369 -4.39 13.76 12.86
CA ALA A 369 -5.13 14.95 12.50
C ALA A 369 -6.02 14.73 11.27
N LEU A 370 -7.19 15.37 11.28
CA LEU A 370 -8.10 15.43 10.15
C LEU A 370 -8.32 16.90 9.76
N ARG A 371 -8.02 17.20 8.50
CA ARG A 371 -8.26 18.53 7.91
C ARG A 371 -9.68 18.62 7.36
N THR A 372 -10.35 19.72 7.67
CA THR A 372 -11.65 20.12 7.09
C THR A 372 -11.45 21.25 6.08
N GLU A 373 -12.51 21.85 5.57
CA GLU A 373 -12.43 23.01 4.67
C GLU A 373 -11.75 24.21 5.35
N ASP A 374 -12.04 24.45 6.61
CA ASP A 374 -11.68 25.67 7.35
C ASP A 374 -11.00 25.41 8.70
N ALA A 375 -10.80 24.15 9.09
CA ALA A 375 -10.31 23.77 10.41
C ALA A 375 -9.51 22.47 10.43
N LEU A 376 -9.00 22.14 11.62
CA LEU A 376 -8.29 20.90 11.93
C LEU A 376 -8.89 20.26 13.19
N TYR A 377 -9.25 18.98 13.08
CA TYR A 377 -9.31 18.10 14.24
C TYR A 377 -7.92 17.54 14.52
N MET A 378 -7.49 17.56 15.78
CA MET A 378 -6.20 17.07 16.21
C MET A 378 -6.36 16.16 17.42
N LEU A 379 -5.69 15.01 17.38
CA LEU A 379 -5.60 14.07 18.48
C LEU A 379 -4.26 14.26 19.20
N PHE A 380 -4.31 14.34 20.53
CA PHE A 380 -3.16 14.36 21.42
C PHE A 380 -3.20 13.14 22.35
N ASP A 381 -2.15 12.92 23.14
CA ASP A 381 -2.09 11.79 24.08
C ASP A 381 -3.10 11.91 25.23
N ASP A 382 -3.47 13.14 25.62
CA ASP A 382 -4.37 13.44 26.73
C ASP A 382 -5.74 14.01 26.31
N GLY A 383 -5.99 14.21 25.01
CA GLY A 383 -7.22 14.84 24.56
C GLY A 383 -7.34 15.06 23.06
N MET A 384 -8.36 15.82 22.67
CA MET A 384 -8.60 16.26 21.30
C MET A 384 -8.66 17.78 21.23
N ALA A 385 -8.40 18.33 20.05
CA ALA A 385 -8.60 19.74 19.75
C ALA A 385 -9.34 19.90 18.41
N TYR A 386 -10.14 20.96 18.33
CA TYR A 386 -10.64 21.52 17.08
C TYR A 386 -10.12 22.95 16.98
N GLN A 387 -9.59 23.32 15.82
CA GLN A 387 -9.04 24.65 15.60
C GLN A 387 -9.37 25.13 14.19
N GLU A 388 -10.00 26.30 14.07
CA GLU A 388 -10.15 26.97 12.78
C GLU A 388 -8.77 27.46 12.29
N LEU A 389 -8.53 27.41 10.99
CA LEU A 389 -7.19 27.61 10.43
C LEU A 389 -6.57 28.98 10.76
N MET A 390 -7.39 30.00 11.02
CA MET A 390 -6.92 31.35 11.35
C MET A 390 -6.85 31.63 12.85
N ASP A 391 -7.31 30.70 13.70
CA ASP A 391 -7.28 30.87 15.15
C ASP A 391 -5.85 30.85 15.68
N SER A 392 -5.57 31.77 16.61
CA SER A 392 -4.26 31.87 17.27
C SER A 392 -4.11 30.98 18.51
N VAL A 393 -5.19 30.36 18.98
CA VAL A 393 -5.22 29.59 20.22
C VAL A 393 -5.83 28.22 19.98
N VAL A 394 -5.18 27.18 20.51
CA VAL A 394 -5.69 25.81 20.52
C VAL A 394 -6.22 25.50 21.90
N ASN A 395 -7.46 25.03 21.96
CA ASN A 395 -8.03 24.47 23.18
C ASN A 395 -8.05 22.95 23.05
N ILE A 396 -7.23 22.28 23.88
CA ILE A 396 -7.23 20.82 23.99
C ILE A 396 -8.25 20.44 25.07
N VAL A 397 -9.28 19.70 24.66
CA VAL A 397 -10.28 19.14 25.57
C VAL A 397 -9.80 17.76 26.03
N PRO A 398 -9.64 17.54 27.36
CA PRO A 398 -9.19 16.25 27.87
C PRO A 398 -10.14 15.11 27.53
N TRP A 399 -9.58 13.95 27.20
CA TRP A 399 -10.36 12.74 26.93
C TRP A 399 -10.46 11.85 28.18
N ASP A 400 -11.67 11.40 28.53
CA ASP A 400 -11.87 10.47 29.64
C ASP A 400 -11.49 9.03 29.24
N THR A 401 -10.19 8.76 29.28
CA THR A 401 -9.61 7.44 28.97
C THR A 401 -10.09 6.32 29.90
N LYS A 402 -10.53 6.65 31.13
CA LYS A 402 -11.02 5.64 32.08
C LYS A 402 -12.40 5.14 31.69
N GLN A 403 -13.29 6.06 31.30
CA GLN A 403 -14.64 5.69 30.90
C GLN A 403 -14.71 5.19 29.46
N ARG A 404 -13.91 5.76 28.56
CA ARG A 404 -14.09 5.62 27.10
C ARG A 404 -12.97 4.88 26.40
N GLY A 405 -11.98 4.38 27.12
CA GLY A 405 -10.77 3.81 26.52
C GLY A 405 -9.88 4.89 25.90
N LYS A 406 -8.67 4.49 25.50
CA LYS A 406 -7.68 5.40 24.91
C LYS A 406 -7.97 5.57 23.43
N LEU A 407 -8.05 6.81 22.94
CA LEU A 407 -8.15 7.08 21.50
C LEU A 407 -6.87 6.64 20.78
N GLU A 408 -7.04 6.01 19.61
CA GLU A 408 -5.92 5.49 18.82
C GLU A 408 -5.77 6.23 17.49
N ALA A 409 -6.86 6.63 16.83
CA ALA A 409 -6.79 7.45 15.62
C ALA A 409 -8.11 8.16 15.31
N ILE A 410 -8.01 9.16 14.42
CA ILE A 410 -9.14 9.74 13.70
C ILE A 410 -9.38 8.88 12.45
N LEU A 411 -10.64 8.66 12.10
CA LEU A 411 -11.05 7.84 10.97
C LEU A 411 -11.44 8.75 9.80
N PRO A 412 -10.53 9.01 8.83
CA PRO A 412 -10.83 9.85 7.67
C PRO A 412 -11.67 9.13 6.61
N GLY A 413 -11.66 7.79 6.62
CA GLY A 413 -12.37 6.96 5.66
C GLY A 413 -13.83 6.73 6.04
N THR A 414 -14.61 6.25 5.07
CA THR A 414 -16.00 5.84 5.28
C THR A 414 -16.07 4.44 5.89
N PHE A 415 -16.84 4.31 6.96
CA PHE A 415 -17.24 3.04 7.59
C PHE A 415 -18.74 2.85 7.44
N TYR A 416 -19.23 1.65 7.76
CA TYR A 416 -20.65 1.32 7.63
C TYR A 416 -21.17 0.70 8.92
N ALA A 417 -22.16 1.33 9.54
CA ALA A 417 -22.84 0.78 10.71
C ALA A 417 -24.09 0.00 10.29
N ALA A 418 -24.10 -1.31 10.54
CA ALA A 418 -25.28 -2.12 10.31
C ALA A 418 -26.44 -1.71 11.25
N ASN A 419 -27.65 -1.62 10.70
CA ASN A 419 -28.84 -1.59 11.54
C ASN A 419 -29.05 -2.96 12.23
N LYS A 420 -29.98 -3.03 13.19
CA LYS A 420 -30.17 -4.24 14.02
C LYS A 420 -30.43 -5.52 13.23
N ASP A 421 -31.08 -5.40 12.07
CA ASP A 421 -31.54 -6.53 11.26
C ASP A 421 -30.71 -6.69 9.97
N THR A 422 -29.60 -5.95 9.82
CA THR A 422 -28.71 -5.95 8.63
C THR A 422 -29.41 -5.65 7.29
N THR A 423 -30.57 -5.00 7.31
CA THR A 423 -31.33 -4.63 6.10
C THR A 423 -30.84 -3.33 5.48
N ALA A 424 -30.03 -2.56 6.21
CA ALA A 424 -29.37 -1.36 5.72
C ALA A 424 -28.10 -1.08 6.53
N PHE A 425 -27.15 -0.43 5.88
CA PHE A 425 -25.89 0.02 6.46
C PHE A 425 -25.85 1.54 6.45
N GLN A 426 -25.74 2.17 7.62
CA GLN A 426 -25.55 3.61 7.69
C GLN A 426 -24.09 3.93 7.34
N SER A 427 -23.87 4.72 6.30
CA SER A 427 -22.56 5.29 6.00
C SER A 427 -22.13 6.23 7.14
N LEU A 428 -20.93 5.98 7.66
CA LEU A 428 -20.25 6.77 8.67
C LEU A 428 -19.03 7.39 8.00
N ALA A 429 -19.11 8.66 7.66
CA ALA A 429 -18.00 9.43 7.13
C ALA A 429 -17.97 10.81 7.78
N TYR A 430 -16.84 11.50 7.66
CA TYR A 430 -16.83 12.92 7.94
C TYR A 430 -17.84 13.64 7.03
N ASN A 431 -18.77 14.38 7.62
CA ASN A 431 -19.90 15.00 6.93
C ASN A 431 -19.83 16.54 6.92
N GLY A 432 -18.69 17.13 7.30
CA GLY A 432 -18.55 18.57 7.51
C GLY A 432 -18.75 19.01 8.96
N GLU A 433 -19.52 18.25 9.75
CA GLU A 433 -19.92 18.64 11.12
C GLU A 433 -19.31 17.76 12.20
N HIS A 434 -19.11 16.47 11.90
CA HIS A 434 -18.65 15.49 12.86
C HIS A 434 -17.49 14.66 12.32
N CYS A 435 -16.43 14.54 13.12
CA CYS A 435 -15.33 13.61 12.88
C CYS A 435 -15.59 12.26 13.58
N LEU A 436 -15.03 11.20 13.01
CA LEU A 436 -15.07 9.86 13.62
C LEU A 436 -13.73 9.57 14.30
N VAL A 437 -13.77 9.12 15.53
CA VAL A 437 -12.58 8.67 16.27
C VAL A 437 -12.81 7.29 16.84
N TYR A 438 -11.74 6.49 16.98
CA TYR A 438 -11.86 5.16 17.60
C TYR A 438 -10.86 4.94 18.72
N ASN A 439 -11.23 4.07 19.65
CA ASN A 439 -10.42 3.73 20.81
C ASN A 439 -9.71 2.37 20.67
N ASP A 440 -8.87 2.06 21.66
CA ASP A 440 -8.17 0.78 21.84
C ASP A 440 -9.10 -0.45 22.00
N GLN A 441 -10.39 -0.26 22.24
CA GLN A 441 -11.41 -1.32 22.29
C GLN A 441 -12.12 -1.53 20.93
N GLY A 442 -11.95 -0.59 19.99
CA GLY A 442 -12.58 -0.57 18.67
C GLY A 442 -13.99 0.03 18.65
N VAL A 443 -14.36 0.79 19.68
CA VAL A 443 -15.58 1.62 19.70
C VAL A 443 -15.32 2.88 18.88
N ILE A 444 -16.30 3.28 18.07
CA ILE A 444 -16.25 4.51 17.27
C ILE A 444 -17.14 5.58 17.90
N TYR A 445 -16.63 6.80 18.01
CA TYR A 445 -17.36 7.98 18.48
C TYR A 445 -17.48 9.00 17.35
N GLU A 446 -18.67 9.59 17.23
CA GLU A 446 -18.94 10.74 16.38
C GLU A 446 -18.79 12.01 17.24
N VAL A 447 -17.84 12.87 16.88
CA VAL A 447 -17.41 14.03 17.68
C VAL A 447 -17.61 15.31 16.89
N ASP A 448 -18.35 16.27 17.44
CA ASP A 448 -18.59 17.59 16.82
C ASP A 448 -17.41 18.56 16.99
N LYS A 449 -17.53 19.76 16.41
CA LYS A 449 -16.52 20.84 16.51
C LYS A 449 -16.29 21.35 17.94
N ASP A 450 -17.29 21.22 18.81
CA ASP A 450 -17.19 21.59 20.23
C ASP A 450 -16.62 20.42 21.06
N LEU A 451 -16.20 19.35 20.38
CA LEU A 451 -15.63 18.11 20.92
C LEU A 451 -16.60 17.34 21.83
N ASN A 452 -17.90 17.53 21.62
CA ASN A 452 -18.94 16.70 22.23
C ASN A 452 -19.17 15.43 21.42
N ILE A 453 -19.51 14.35 22.11
CA ILE A 453 -19.86 13.08 21.48
C ILE A 453 -21.35 13.11 21.16
N SER A 454 -21.70 13.01 19.87
CA SER A 454 -23.10 12.96 19.42
C SER A 454 -23.61 11.52 19.35
N LYS A 455 -22.78 10.57 18.90
CA LYS A 455 -23.12 9.14 18.79
C LYS A 455 -21.94 8.23 19.13
N THR A 456 -22.28 7.01 19.54
CA THR A 456 -21.34 5.93 19.81
C THR A 456 -21.75 4.69 19.05
N TYR A 457 -20.78 4.03 18.41
CA TYR A 457 -20.98 2.83 17.64
C TYR A 457 -20.12 1.68 18.17
N GLU A 458 -20.78 0.59 18.53
CA GLU A 458 -20.14 -0.64 18.98
C GLU A 458 -19.47 -1.36 17.82
N ARG A 459 -18.30 -1.94 18.10
CA ARG A 459 -17.44 -2.60 17.12
C ARG A 459 -18.15 -3.69 16.33
N GLU A 460 -19.07 -4.42 16.97
CA GLU A 460 -19.81 -5.55 16.38
C GLU A 460 -20.73 -5.12 15.24
N ARG A 461 -21.01 -3.83 15.09
CA ARG A 461 -21.87 -3.30 14.03
C ARG A 461 -21.12 -2.53 12.96
N ILE A 462 -19.82 -2.33 13.12
CA ILE A 462 -19.00 -1.54 12.22
C ILE A 462 -18.35 -2.44 11.18
N TYR A 463 -18.60 -2.12 9.92
CA TYR A 463 -18.02 -2.76 8.77
C TYR A 463 -17.09 -1.79 8.07
N SER A 464 -15.90 -2.27 7.75
CA SER A 464 -14.90 -1.51 7.00
C SER A 464 -14.97 -1.91 5.53
N PRO A 465 -14.86 -0.97 4.58
CA PRO A 465 -14.62 -1.29 3.18
C PRO A 465 -13.35 -2.12 3.04
N SER A 466 -13.45 -3.27 2.38
CA SER A 466 -12.32 -4.14 2.06
C SER A 466 -11.98 -4.09 0.57
N ILE A 467 -12.98 -3.88 -0.29
CA ILE A 467 -12.83 -3.85 -1.75
C ILE A 467 -13.84 -2.87 -2.34
N GLN A 468 -13.41 -2.01 -3.26
CA GLN A 468 -14.27 -1.06 -3.97
C GLN A 468 -14.37 -1.41 -5.46
N LEU A 469 -15.58 -1.47 -6.00
CA LEU A 469 -15.89 -1.70 -7.40
C LEU A 469 -16.93 -0.68 -7.88
N LYS A 470 -16.49 0.38 -8.55
CA LYS A 470 -17.36 1.52 -8.94
C LYS A 470 -18.12 2.04 -7.70
N ASP A 471 -19.44 2.05 -7.76
CA ASP A 471 -20.35 2.53 -6.71
C ASP A 471 -20.71 1.43 -5.69
N TYR A 472 -20.07 0.26 -5.78
CA TYR A 472 -20.29 -0.88 -4.90
C TYR A 472 -19.06 -1.20 -4.05
N LEU A 473 -19.31 -1.72 -2.86
CA LEU A 473 -18.28 -2.04 -1.87
C LEU A 473 -18.50 -3.45 -1.35
N CYS A 474 -17.41 -4.21 -1.22
CA CYS A 474 -17.36 -5.30 -0.26
C CYS A 474 -16.97 -4.68 1.08
N ILE A 475 -17.85 -4.79 2.07
CA ILE A 475 -17.58 -4.38 3.45
C ILE A 475 -17.46 -5.61 4.34
N GLY A 476 -16.68 -5.54 5.41
CA GLY A 476 -16.40 -6.69 6.27
C GLY A 476 -16.32 -6.37 7.75
N ASN A 477 -16.80 -7.30 8.58
CA ASN A 477 -16.63 -7.32 10.03
C ASN A 477 -16.39 -8.76 10.53
N ARG A 478 -15.17 -9.07 10.99
CA ARG A 478 -14.81 -10.36 11.64
C ARG A 478 -15.31 -11.62 10.90
N GLY A 479 -15.19 -11.66 9.58
CA GLY A 479 -15.62 -12.80 8.75
C GLY A 479 -17.05 -12.68 8.20
N ASP A 480 -17.82 -11.68 8.65
CA ASP A 480 -19.08 -11.33 8.04
C ASP A 480 -18.86 -10.31 6.91
N TYR A 481 -19.26 -10.64 5.69
CA TYR A 481 -18.99 -9.81 4.52
C TYR A 481 -20.26 -9.55 3.71
N TRP A 482 -20.41 -8.30 3.27
CA TRP A 482 -21.54 -7.86 2.47
C TRP A 482 -21.07 -7.11 1.23
N PHE A 483 -21.73 -7.35 0.10
CA PHE A 483 -21.76 -6.40 -1.00
C PHE A 483 -22.87 -5.40 -0.77
N ILE A 484 -22.51 -4.12 -0.85
CA ILE A 484 -23.43 -3.01 -0.71
C ILE A 484 -23.20 -2.01 -1.84
N HIS A 485 -24.22 -1.22 -2.16
CA HIS A 485 -24.02 0.07 -2.81
C HIS A 485 -23.37 1.05 -1.82
N GLU A 486 -22.60 2.04 -2.27
CA GLU A 486 -21.95 3.07 -1.43
C GLU A 486 -22.94 3.89 -0.58
N MET A 487 -24.22 3.88 -0.96
CA MET A 487 -25.31 4.47 -0.17
C MET A 487 -25.73 3.60 1.04
N GLY A 488 -25.11 2.44 1.23
CA GLY A 488 -25.41 1.53 2.34
C GLY A 488 -26.53 0.52 2.08
N MET A 489 -26.97 0.39 0.83
CA MET A 489 -28.02 -0.57 0.45
C MET A 489 -27.39 -1.96 0.22
N PRO A 490 -27.83 -3.01 0.92
CA PRO A 490 -27.30 -4.35 0.71
C PRO A 490 -27.69 -4.90 -0.66
N VAL A 491 -26.74 -5.60 -1.27
CA VAL A 491 -26.90 -6.31 -2.55
C VAL A 491 -26.84 -7.83 -2.30
N ALA A 492 -25.79 -8.27 -1.61
CA ALA A 492 -25.62 -9.68 -1.29
C ALA A 492 -24.82 -9.89 0.01
N HIS A 493 -25.17 -10.95 0.73
CA HIS A 493 -24.42 -11.47 1.86
C HIS A 493 -23.48 -12.58 1.40
N LEU A 494 -22.18 -12.44 1.66
CA LEU A 494 -21.21 -13.47 1.37
C LEU A 494 -21.20 -14.51 2.49
N GLN A 495 -21.35 -15.77 2.09
CA GLN A 495 -21.32 -16.93 3.00
C GLN A 495 -19.95 -17.63 2.99
N THR A 496 -18.97 -17.06 2.29
CA THR A 496 -17.62 -17.60 2.15
C THR A 496 -16.59 -16.59 2.65
N ASP A 497 -15.80 -16.99 3.63
CA ASP A 497 -14.63 -16.25 4.10
C ASP A 497 -13.52 -16.24 3.05
N PHE A 498 -12.77 -15.14 2.97
CA PHE A 498 -11.63 -15.03 2.07
C PHE A 498 -10.37 -14.46 2.73
N LYS A 499 -9.22 -14.93 2.22
CA LYS A 499 -7.87 -14.49 2.62
C LYS A 499 -7.48 -13.19 1.93
N LYS A 500 -7.86 -13.05 0.66
CA LYS A 500 -7.49 -11.94 -0.21
C LYS A 500 -8.53 -11.78 -1.31
N GLY A 501 -8.81 -10.53 -1.69
CA GLY A 501 -9.63 -10.20 -2.85
C GLY A 501 -8.98 -9.14 -3.72
N GLN A 502 -9.30 -9.14 -5.02
CA GLN A 502 -8.85 -8.11 -5.95
C GLN A 502 -9.86 -7.91 -7.09
N VAL A 503 -10.00 -6.67 -7.53
CA VAL A 503 -10.89 -6.23 -8.62
C VAL A 503 -10.17 -6.33 -9.95
N ILE A 504 -10.85 -6.91 -10.95
CA ILE A 504 -10.35 -7.00 -12.33
C ILE A 504 -11.49 -6.64 -13.27
N GLY A 505 -11.44 -5.44 -13.84
CA GLY A 505 -12.56 -4.92 -14.65
C GLY A 505 -13.85 -4.90 -13.83
N ASN A 506 -14.86 -5.65 -14.28
CA ASN A 506 -16.15 -5.79 -13.58
C ASN A 506 -16.27 -7.08 -12.74
N LYS A 507 -15.15 -7.79 -12.52
CA LYS A 507 -15.14 -9.06 -11.80
C LYS A 507 -14.39 -8.90 -10.49
N LEU A 508 -14.85 -9.67 -9.51
CA LEU A 508 -14.15 -9.82 -8.26
C LEU A 508 -13.50 -11.20 -8.18
N LEU A 509 -12.19 -11.22 -7.94
CA LEU A 509 -11.44 -12.44 -7.65
C LEU A 509 -11.18 -12.54 -6.15
N LEU A 510 -11.71 -13.57 -5.52
CA LEU A 510 -11.45 -13.90 -4.11
C LEU A 510 -10.62 -15.18 -4.00
N LEU A 511 -9.67 -15.20 -3.07
CA LEU A 511 -8.97 -16.40 -2.62
C LEU A 511 -9.52 -16.81 -1.26
N ASN A 512 -10.16 -17.97 -1.16
CA ASN A 512 -10.72 -18.45 0.10
C ASN A 512 -9.78 -19.35 0.93
N TYR A 513 -10.27 -19.77 2.10
CA TYR A 513 -9.52 -20.65 2.99
C TYR A 513 -9.39 -22.09 2.49
N GLU A 514 -10.25 -22.51 1.57
CA GLU A 514 -10.23 -23.81 0.89
C GLU A 514 -9.27 -23.87 -0.30
N ASN A 515 -8.50 -22.80 -0.54
CA ASN A 515 -7.56 -22.67 -1.67
C ASN A 515 -8.26 -22.65 -3.02
N GLN A 516 -9.41 -22.00 -3.07
CA GLN A 516 -10.17 -21.75 -4.29
C GLN A 516 -10.02 -20.30 -4.71
N PHE A 517 -9.93 -20.09 -6.02
CA PHE A 517 -10.22 -18.80 -6.63
C PHE A 517 -11.67 -18.73 -7.03
N LEU A 518 -12.37 -17.73 -6.50
CA LEU A 518 -13.78 -17.46 -6.75
C LEU A 518 -13.87 -16.21 -7.61
N PHE A 519 -14.30 -16.37 -8.87
CA PHE A 519 -14.58 -15.25 -9.76
C PHE A 519 -16.07 -14.96 -9.73
N ILE A 520 -16.43 -13.83 -9.12
CA ILE A 520 -17.80 -13.34 -9.06
C ILE A 520 -17.94 -12.28 -10.16
N ASP A 521 -18.92 -12.47 -11.04
CA ASP A 521 -19.32 -11.44 -11.99
C ASP A 521 -20.28 -10.47 -11.29
N LEU A 522 -19.95 -9.17 -11.30
CA LEU A 522 -20.78 -8.20 -10.60
C LEU A 522 -22.09 -7.91 -11.32
N ASP A 523 -22.13 -8.02 -12.65
CA ASP A 523 -23.40 -7.81 -13.37
C ASP A 523 -24.40 -8.88 -12.91
N GLU A 524 -23.94 -10.12 -12.70
CA GLU A 524 -24.76 -11.18 -12.10
C GLU A 524 -25.06 -10.97 -10.61
N ALA A 525 -24.26 -10.21 -9.89
CA ALA A 525 -24.48 -9.95 -8.46
C ALA A 525 -25.51 -8.83 -8.22
N ILE A 526 -25.60 -7.88 -9.14
CA ILE A 526 -26.40 -6.65 -9.04
C ILE A 526 -27.76 -6.79 -9.74
N GLU A 527 -27.83 -7.57 -10.84
CA GLU A 527 -29.11 -7.99 -11.45
C GLU A 527 -29.91 -8.88 -10.50
#